data_AF-A0A935AMV9-F1
#
_entry.id   AF-A0A935AMV9-F1
#
_cell.length_a   1.000
_cell.length_b   1.000
_cell.length_c   1.000
_cell.angle_alpha   90.00
_cell.angle_beta   90.00
_cell.angle_gamma   90.00
#
_symmetry.space_group_name_H-M   'P 1'
#
loop_
_entity.id
_entity.type
_entity.pdbx_description
1 polymer ?
#
loop_
_entity_poly.entity_id
_entity_poly.type
_entity_poly.pdbx_seq_one_letter_code
_entity_poly.pdbx_strand_id
1 'polypeptide(L)' 'MFNLIFGMGGQELLVIGLIILVFFGGKKIPELMRGLGSGIREFNNAKNNIEAEVKENMKELDKK' A
#
# COMPACT_ATOMS: atom_id res chain seq x y z
N MET A 1 -12.18 -26.09 12.94
CA MET A 1 -11.31 -25.05 12.34
C MET A 1 -12.03 -23.71 12.18
N PHE A 2 -13.26 -23.68 11.62
CA PHE A 2 -14.05 -22.45 11.47
C PHE A 2 -14.37 -21.74 12.82
N ASN A 3 -14.69 -22.51 13.86
CA ASN A 3 -15.00 -21.95 15.19
C ASN A 3 -13.81 -21.30 15.92
N LEU A 4 -12.56 -21.60 15.54
CA LEU A 4 -11.38 -21.02 16.20
C LEU A 4 -11.12 -19.58 15.70
N ILE A 5 -11.39 -19.34 14.41
CA ILE A 5 -11.30 -18.00 13.81
C ILE A 5 -12.44 -17.14 14.32
N PHE A 6 -13.67 -17.65 14.40
CA PHE A 6 -14.80 -16.86 14.88
C PHE A 6 -14.84 -16.65 16.41
N GLY A 7 -14.28 -17.56 17.21
CA GLY A 7 -14.47 -17.54 18.67
C GLY A 7 -13.40 -16.84 19.53
N MET A 8 -12.18 -16.59 19.03
CA MET A 8 -11.07 -16.05 19.86
C MET A 8 -10.28 -14.88 19.22
N GLY A 9 -10.74 -14.34 18.09
CA GLY A 9 -10.05 -13.21 17.45
C GLY A 9 -10.77 -12.61 16.23
N GLY A 10 -11.48 -13.45 15.47
CA GLY A 10 -12.22 -13.00 14.29
C GLY A 10 -13.46 -12.18 14.63
N GLN A 11 -14.13 -12.47 15.75
CA GLN A 11 -15.29 -11.66 16.18
C GLN A 11 -14.85 -10.27 16.67
N GLU A 12 -13.74 -10.15 17.42
CA GLU A 12 -13.20 -8.82 17.78
C GLU A 12 -12.79 -8.02 16.53
N LEU A 13 -12.10 -8.65 15.58
CA LEU A 13 -11.70 -7.99 14.33
C LEU A 13 -12.91 -7.54 13.50
N LEU A 14 -13.99 -8.34 13.48
CA LEU A 14 -15.22 -7.98 12.77
C LEU A 14 -15.89 -6.77 13.43
N VAL A 15 -15.96 -6.72 14.76
CA VAL A 15 -16.51 -5.56 15.50
C VAL A 15 -15.66 -4.30 15.27
N ILE A 16 -14.33 -4.40 15.35
CA ILE A 16 -13.42 -3.27 15.06
C ILE A 16 -13.60 -2.80 13.62
N GLY A 17 -13.66 -3.72 12.66
CA GLY A 17 -13.92 -3.42 11.25
C GLY A 17 -15.26 -2.72 11.05
N LEU A 18 -16.31 -3.15 11.76
CA LEU A 18 -17.63 -2.53 11.71
C LEU A 18 -17.62 -1.10 12.25
N ILE A 19 -16.92 -0.87 13.37
CA ILE A 19 -16.73 0.46 13.96
C ILE A 19 -16.04 1.38 12.95
N ILE A 20 -14.89 0.95 12.41
CA ILE A 20 -14.15 1.73 11.40
C ILE A 20 -15.05 1.99 10.18
N LEU A 21 -15.84 1.00 9.75
CA LEU A 21 -16.76 1.14 8.62
C LEU A 21 -17.86 2.18 8.88
N VAL A 22 -18.38 2.28 10.10
CA VAL A 22 -19.39 3.29 10.48
C VAL A 22 -18.78 4.68 10.56
N PHE A 23 -17.59 4.82 11.16
CA PHE A 23 -16.92 6.11 11.31
C PHE A 23 -16.38 6.67 9.99
N PHE A 24 -15.77 5.82 9.16
CA PHE A 24 -15.16 6.23 7.89
C PHE A 24 -16.12 6.06 6.70
N GLY A 25 -17.11 5.18 6.79
CA GLY A 25 -17.99 4.81 5.69
C GLY A 25 -17.34 3.82 4.73
N GLY A 26 -18.14 2.90 4.17
CA GLY A 26 -17.66 1.86 3.24
C GLY A 26 -17.04 2.36 1.93
N LYS A 27 -17.27 3.63 1.57
CA LYS A 27 -16.69 4.24 0.37
C LYS A 27 -15.29 4.82 0.60
N LYS A 28 -14.95 5.26 1.83
CA LYS A 28 -13.66 5.89 2.11
C LYS A 28 -12.51 4.89 2.15
N ILE A 29 -12.73 3.67 2.63
CA ILE A 29 -11.67 2.64 2.64
C ILE A 29 -11.18 2.32 1.22
N PRO A 30 -12.04 2.01 0.23
CA PRO A 30 -11.62 1.82 -1.15
C PRO A 30 -10.97 3.06 -1.78
N GLU A 31 -11.45 4.26 -1.46
CA GLU A 31 -10.91 5.53 -1.95
C GLU A 31 -9.48 5.79 -1.43
N LEU A 32 -9.26 5.57 -0.13
CA LEU A 32 -7.94 5.65 0.50
C LEU A 32 -6.99 4.59 -0.06
N MET A 33 -7.45 3.35 -0.25
CA MET A 33 -6.65 2.28 -0.87
C MET A 33 -6.23 2.64 -2.29
N ARG A 34 -7.14 3.22 -3.09
CA ARG A 34 -6.83 3.69 -4.44
C ARG A 34 -5.82 4.83 -4.43
N GLY A 35 -6.02 5.83 -3.57
CA GLY A 35 -5.09 6.96 -3.45
C GLY A 35 -3.68 6.52 -3.00
N LEU A 36 -3.61 5.69 -1.96
CA LEU A 36 -2.35 5.13 -1.46
C LEU A 36 -1.67 4.24 -2.50
N GLY A 37 -2.43 3.39 -3.19
CA GLY A 37 -1.91 2.50 -4.23
C GLY A 37 -1.32 3.26 -5.42
N SER A 38 -2.02 4.30 -5.88
CA SER A 38 -1.52 5.19 -6.93
C SER A 38 -0.26 5.95 -6.49
N GLY A 39 -0.26 6.50 -5.27
CA GLY A 39 0.89 7.22 -4.71
C GLY A 39 2.14 6.34 -4.57
N ILE A 40 1.98 5.11 -4.07
CA ILE A 40 3.09 4.13 -3.99
C ILE A 40 3.61 3.78 -5.39
N ARG A 41 2.72 3.61 -6.37
CA ARG A 41 3.10 3.32 -7.76
C ARG A 41 3.92 4.46 -8.38
N GLU A 42 3.46 5.70 -8.24
CA GLU A 42 4.19 6.88 -8.73
C GLU A 42 5.54 7.04 -8.02
N PHE A 43 5.58 6.84 -6.70
CA PHE A 43 6.83 6.87 -5.94
C PHE A 43 7.85 5.84 -6.44
N ASN A 44 7.41 4.59 -6.66
CA ASN A 44 8.28 3.54 -7.18
C ASN A 44 8.76 3.83 -8.61
N ASN A 45 7.90 4.37 -9.48
CA ASN A 45 8.29 4.74 -10.83
C ASN A 45 9.35 5.86 -10.83
N ALA A 46 9.15 6.90 -10.00
CA ALA A 46 10.12 7.98 -9.86
C ALA A 46 11.46 7.47 -9.34
N LYS A 47 11.45 6.61 -8.31
CA LYS A 47 12.65 5.96 -7.77
C LYS A 47 13.41 5.19 -8.86
N ASN A 48 12.72 4.38 -9.65
CA ASN A 48 13.33 3.57 -10.69
C ASN A 48 13.95 4.41 -11.82
N ASN A 49 13.29 5.50 -12.22
CA ASN A 49 13.83 6.43 -13.21
C ASN A 49 15.12 7.10 -12.72
N ILE A 50 15.12 7.57 -11.47
CA ILE A 50 16.32 8.18 -10.85
C ILE A 50 17.47 7.15 -10.78
N GLU A 51 17.18 5.91 -10.36
CA GLU A 51 18.19 4.85 -10.33
C GLU A 51 18.78 4.55 -11.72
N ALA A 52 17.94 4.56 -12.76
CA ALA A 52 18.37 4.36 -14.14
C ALA A 52 19.28 5.51 -14.63
N GLU A 53 18.86 6.77 -14.40
CA GLU A 53 19.65 7.95 -14.75
C GLU A 53 21.00 7.98 -14.03
N VAL A 54 21.03 7.70 -12.72
CA VAL A 54 22.29 7.64 -11.95
C VAL A 54 23.22 6.56 -12.51
N LYS A 55 22.68 5.38 -12.82
CA LYS A 55 23.45 4.26 -13.36
C LYS A 55 23.99 4.54 -14.77
N GLU A 56 23.23 5.26 -15.59
CA GLU A 56 23.66 5.67 -16.92
C GLU A 56 24.78 6.72 -16.85
N ASN A 57 24.60 7.76 -16.02
CA ASN A 57 25.62 8.79 -15.80
C ASN A 57 26.94 8.21 -15.25
N MET A 58 26.88 7.24 -14.32
CA MET A 58 28.08 6.56 -13.82
C MET A 58 28.81 5.77 -14.92
N LYS A 59 28.08 5.10 -15.82
CA LYS A 59 28.68 4.36 -16.94
C LYS A 59 29.32 5.26 -17.99
N GLU A 60 28.83 6.49 -18.17
CA GLU A 60 29.45 7.46 -19.07
C GLU A 60 30.74 8.04 -18.49
N LEU A 61 30.79 8.25 -17.17
CA LEU A 61 31.98 8.73 -16.47
C LEU A 61 33.12 7.70 -16.52
N ASP A 62 32.82 6.40 -16.42
CA ASP A 62 33.82 5.32 -16.51
C ASP A 62 34.35 5.09 -17.94
N LYS A 63 33.70 5.66 -18.97
CA LYS A 63 34.10 5.51 -20.38
C LYS A 63 34.91 6.68 -20.94
N LYS A 64 35.05 7.78 -20.18
CA LYS A 64 35.90 8.93 -20.52
C LYS A 64 37.26 8.83 -19.84
#